data_AF-A0A9D8F8N6-F1
#
_entry.id   AF-A0A9D8F8N6-F1
#
_cell.length_a   1.000
_cell.length_b   1.000
_cell.length_c   1.000
_cell.angle_alpha   90.00
_cell.angle_beta   90.00
_cell.angle_gamma   90.00
#
_symmetry.space_group_name_H-M   'P 1'
#
loop_
_entity.id
_entity.type
_entity.pdbx_description
1 polymer ?
#
loop_
_entity_poly.entity_id
_entity_poly.type
_entity_poly.pdbx_seq_one_letter_code
_entity_poly.pdbx_strand_id
1 'polypeptide(L)' 'MLTKAFIPYKGYYSTPFVRWQGSLANENSITLGAQTSKRWLETKDIDPKIFDYL' A
#
# COMPACT_ATOMS: atom_id res chain seq x y z
N MET A 1 19.94 -15.99 14.76
CA MET A 1 20.24 -15.09 13.63
C MET A 1 19.33 -15.49 12.47
N LEU A 2 18.62 -14.56 11.82
CA LEU A 2 17.75 -14.89 10.68
C LEU A 2 18.61 -15.19 9.44
N THR A 3 18.52 -16.39 8.89
CA THR A 3 19.35 -16.84 7.76
C THR A 3 18.68 -16.74 6.40
N LYS A 4 17.40 -16.35 6.35
CA LYS A 4 16.57 -16.24 5.13
C LYS A 4 15.74 -14.95 5.10
N ALA A 5 16.19 -13.89 5.77
CA ALA A 5 15.50 -12.61 5.73
C ALA A 5 15.75 -11.92 4.39
N PHE A 6 14.69 -11.64 3.64
CA PHE A 6 14.73 -10.84 2.41
C PHE A 6 13.44 -10.04 2.28
N ILE A 7 13.49 -8.94 1.53
CA ILE A 7 12.28 -8.20 1.14
C ILE A 7 11.68 -8.90 -0.07
N PRO A 8 10.41 -9.37 -0.01
CA PRO A 8 9.79 -10.05 -1.13
C PRO A 8 9.65 -9.09 -2.32
N TYR A 9 10.26 -9.46 -3.45
CA TYR A 9 10.12 -8.71 -4.70
C TYR A 9 8.64 -8.65 -5.10
N LYS A 10 8.19 -7.46 -5.55
CA LYS A 10 6.76 -7.15 -5.83
C LYS A 10 5.84 -7.12 -4.62
N GLY A 11 6.36 -7.25 -3.39
CA GLY A 11 5.63 -7.08 -2.13
C GLY A 11 5.48 -5.62 -1.70
N TYR A 12 5.52 -4.68 -2.64
CA TYR A 12 5.48 -3.24 -2.39
C TYR A 12 4.56 -2.55 -3.41
N TYR A 13 3.98 -1.43 -3.00
CA TYR A 13 3.15 -0.57 -3.82
C TYR A 13 3.23 0.88 -3.32
N SER A 14 2.72 1.80 -4.14
CA SER A 14 2.57 3.20 -3.77
C SER A 14 1.19 3.70 -4.18
N THR A 15 0.82 4.86 -3.66
CA THR A 15 -0.28 5.64 -4.23
C THR A 15 0.06 6.10 -5.66
N PRO A 16 -0.94 6.52 -6.44
CA PRO A 16 -0.70 7.26 -7.68
C PRO A 16 0.14 8.51 -7.42
N PHE A 17 1.07 8.81 -8.31
CA PHE A 17 1.89 10.01 -8.22
C PHE A 17 1.24 11.15 -9.00
N VAL A 18 1.14 12.32 -8.38
CA VAL A 18 0.63 13.54 -9.02
C VAL A 18 1.50 14.73 -8.65
N ARG A 19 1.50 15.77 -9.50
CA ARG A 19 2.17 17.03 -9.20
C ARG A 19 1.49 17.73 -8.02
N TRP A 20 2.23 18.62 -7.35
CA TRP A 20 1.68 19.51 -6.34
C TRP A 20 0.48 20.30 -6.89
N GLN A 21 -0.59 20.42 -6.11
CA GLN A 21 -1.87 21.02 -6.52
C GLN A 21 -2.50 20.35 -7.77
N GLY A 22 -2.21 19.06 -8.00
CA GLY A 22 -2.76 18.27 -9.11
C GLY A 22 -4.13 17.66 -8.81
N SER A 23 -4.48 16.58 -9.52
CA SER A 23 -5.81 15.94 -9.45
C SER A 23 -6.18 15.37 -8.08
N LEU A 24 -5.21 15.10 -7.20
CA LEU A 24 -5.45 14.60 -5.84
C LEU A 24 -5.33 15.71 -4.77
N ALA A 25 -5.31 16.99 -5.15
CA ALA A 25 -5.08 18.09 -4.20
C ALA A 25 -6.14 18.19 -3.08
N ASN A 26 -7.38 17.76 -3.37
CA ASN A 26 -8.49 17.81 -2.43
C ASN A 26 -8.76 16.45 -1.75
N GLU A 27 -7.93 15.44 -2.01
CA GLU A 27 -8.11 14.11 -1.43
C GLU A 27 -7.60 14.05 0.01
N ASN A 28 -8.35 13.38 0.88
CA ASN A 28 -7.87 13.10 2.23
C ASN A 28 -6.77 12.02 2.17
N SER A 29 -5.59 12.31 2.74
CA SER A 29 -4.43 11.42 2.68
C SER A 29 -4.66 10.05 3.34
N ILE A 30 -5.43 10.00 4.43
CA ILE A 30 -5.76 8.77 5.14
C ILE A 30 -6.68 7.91 4.29
N THR A 31 -7.75 8.50 3.75
CA THR A 31 -8.70 7.79 2.89
C THR A 31 -8.03 7.30 1.61
N LEU A 32 -7.21 8.13 0.96
CA LEU A 32 -6.45 7.77 -0.22
C LEU A 32 -5.50 6.60 0.05
N GLY A 33 -4.77 6.65 1.16
CA GLY A 33 -3.88 5.57 1.61
C GLY A 33 -4.65 4.28 1.81
N ALA A 34 -5.72 4.30 2.60
CA ALA A 34 -6.55 3.13 2.88
C ALA A 34 -7.15 2.50 1.61
N GLN A 35 -7.68 3.31 0.69
CA GLN A 35 -8.23 2.83 -0.57
C GLN A 35 -7.16 2.21 -1.48
N THR A 36 -5.97 2.82 -1.52
CA THR A 36 -4.83 2.29 -2.28
C THR A 36 -4.38 0.94 -1.72
N SER A 37 -4.22 0.85 -0.39
CA SER A 37 -3.86 -0.40 0.30
C SER A 37 -4.85 -1.51 0.06
N LYS A 38 -6.15 -1.22 0.21
CA LYS A 38 -7.23 -2.17 -0.04
C LYS A 38 -7.16 -2.73 -1.46
N ARG A 39 -7.10 -1.86 -2.48
CA ARG A 39 -7.05 -2.27 -3.89
C ARG A 39 -5.83 -3.15 -4.18
N TRP A 40 -4.67 -2.81 -3.64
CA TRP A 40 -3.46 -3.61 -3.86
C TRP A 40 -3.56 -5.00 -3.23
N LEU A 41 -4.00 -5.09 -1.97
CA LEU A 41 -4.21 -6.38 -1.28
C LEU A 41 -5.20 -7.26 -2.04
N GLU A 42 -6.32 -6.69 -2.50
CA GLU A 42 -7.31 -7.40 -3.34
C GLU A 42 -6.69 -7.93 -4.65
N THR A 43 -5.87 -7.13 -5.33
CA THR A 43 -5.19 -7.58 -6.57
C THR A 43 -4.17 -8.70 -6.34
N LYS A 44 -3.71 -8.87 -5.10
CA LYS A 44 -2.76 -9.90 -4.69
C LYS A 44 -3.40 -11.10 -4.02
N ASP A 45 -4.73 -11.08 -3.84
CA ASP A 45 -5.47 -12.08 -3.06
C ASP A 45 -4.89 -12.26 -1.64
N ILE A 46 -4.53 -11.15 -0.99
CA ILE A 46 -3.98 -11.13 0.36
C ILE A 46 -5.08 -10.72 1.34
N ASP A 47 -5.41 -11.58 2.30
CA ASP A 47 -6.29 -11.23 3.42
C ASP A 47 -5.58 -10.23 4.34
N PRO A 48 -6.10 -9.01 4.57
CA PRO A 48 -5.49 -8.04 5.48
C PRO A 48 -5.34 -8.55 6.92
N LYS A 49 -6.05 -9.60 7.33
CA LYS A 49 -5.93 -10.18 8.67
C LYS A 49 -4.61 -10.91 8.93
N ILE A 50 -3.77 -11.11 7.91
CA ILE A 50 -2.43 -11.68 8.11
C ILE A 50 -1.46 -10.73 8.82
N PHE A 51 -1.77 -9.43 8.85
CA PHE A 51 -0.90 -8.43 9.45
C PHE A 51 -1.20 -8.29 10.94
N ASP A 52 -0.22 -8.60 11.79
CA ASP A 52 -0.36 -8.48 13.24
C ASP A 52 -0.33 -7.00 13.71
N TYR A 53 0.33 -6.12 12.94
CA TYR A 53 0.55 -4.70 13.27
C TYR A 53 0.62 -3.84 12.00
N LEU A 54 0.24 -2.56 12.12
CA LEU A 54 0.32 -1.55 11.04
C LEU A 54 0.92 -0.24 11.55
#